data_AF-A0A229S6Z2-F1
#
_entry.id   AF-A0A229S6Z2-F1
#
_cell.length_a   1.000
_cell.length_b   1.000
_cell.length_c   1.000
_cell.angle_alpha   90.00
_cell.angle_beta   90.00
_cell.angle_gamma   90.00
#
_symmetry.space_group_name_H-M   'P 1'
#
loop_
_entity.id
_entity.type
_entity.pdbx_description
1 polymer ?
#
loop_
_entity_poly.entity_id
_entity_poly.type
_entity_poly.pdbx_seq_one_letter_code
_entity_poly.pdbx_strand_id
1 'polypeptide(L)'
;MQQEVSMRLTVNGDHFDLDQPTVEARLRGRPPEPIQVHWVEIEGTRFPVKQALETMLGISRATFTSHTARYQFDRLGFPTSTTTANATGGPTPPSAAIESAATEHQPTVEEAGAAFATLVAFLRTGPLTTGISALEHNLLNADRTTAADITAAAGLTEELLHAALTVRRDVGRVSDVIHATVITLALPHILEDDEIVSNRPSLGPGNDQSRPFDLETNKRVAEFKVAVWSGGDMMRKRGLTKDLVHLALHDDQRRPELWVTGTDPIRFLQTSSSPVGSLLSRASHHQQARYEARFGTTEIALRDFVTEHAAHIRLRNIADALPSLAEAFL
;
A
#
# COMPACT_ATOMS: atom_id res chain seq x y z
N MET A 1 -12.24 -30.10 17.12
CA MET A 1 -11.07 -29.19 17.05
C MET A 1 -11.35 -28.23 15.90
N GLN A 2 -11.94 -27.07 16.21
CA GLN A 2 -12.27 -26.06 15.18
C GLN A 2 -10.95 -25.44 14.71
N GLN A 3 -10.74 -25.32 13.40
CA GLN A 3 -9.60 -24.59 12.85
C GLN A 3 -9.76 -23.11 13.22
N GLU A 4 -8.85 -22.57 14.02
CA GLU A 4 -8.78 -21.13 14.27
C GLU A 4 -8.42 -20.41 12.97
N VAL A 5 -9.35 -19.62 12.45
CA VAL A 5 -9.10 -18.75 11.30
C VAL A 5 -8.33 -17.53 11.81
N SER A 6 -7.00 -17.60 11.74
CA SER A 6 -6.11 -16.46 11.96
C SER A 6 -5.78 -15.81 10.62
N MET A 7 -5.97 -14.49 10.51
CA MET A 7 -5.68 -13.73 9.32
C MET A 7 -4.71 -12.60 9.64
N ARG A 8 -3.64 -12.49 8.85
CA ARG A 8 -2.71 -11.37 8.90
C ARG A 8 -3.21 -10.22 8.03
N LEU A 9 -3.52 -9.09 8.66
CA LEU A 9 -3.87 -7.84 8.01
C LEU A 9 -2.66 -6.92 7.98
N THR A 10 -2.43 -6.25 6.86
CA THR A 10 -1.46 -5.16 6.76
C THR A 10 -2.20 -3.85 6.59
N VAL A 11 -2.01 -2.90 7.52
CA VAL A 11 -2.51 -1.53 7.39
C VAL A 11 -1.35 -0.56 7.56
N ASN A 12 -1.11 0.30 6.57
CA ASN A 12 0.04 1.22 6.54
C ASN A 12 1.44 0.59 6.73
N GLY A 13 1.57 -0.72 6.48
CA GLY A 13 2.81 -1.47 6.70
C GLY A 13 2.96 -2.05 8.10
N ASP A 14 2.02 -1.79 9.02
CA ASP A 14 1.93 -2.46 10.32
C ASP A 14 1.11 -3.76 10.19
N HIS A 15 1.58 -4.81 10.86
CA HIS A 15 0.92 -6.11 10.86
C HIS A 15 0.03 -6.28 12.07
N PHE A 16 -1.16 -6.80 11.79
CA PHE A 16 -2.11 -7.19 12.81
C PHE A 16 -2.51 -8.64 12.53
N ASP A 17 -2.14 -9.53 13.43
CA ASP A 17 -2.70 -10.88 13.45
C ASP A 17 -4.07 -10.75 14.12
N LEU A 18 -5.12 -10.99 13.34
CA LEU A 18 -6.50 -10.99 13.80
C LEU A 18 -7.00 -12.43 13.78
N ASP A 19 -7.45 -12.91 14.93
CA ASP A 19 -8.23 -14.13 15.03
C ASP A 19 -9.60 -13.80 15.66
N GLN A 20 -10.55 -14.69 15.43
CA GLN A 20 -11.91 -14.53 15.94
C GLN A 20 -11.96 -14.38 17.48
N PRO A 21 -11.22 -15.19 18.29
CA PRO A 21 -11.19 -15.03 19.74
C PRO A 21 -10.68 -13.66 20.24
N THR A 22 -9.66 -13.11 19.58
CA THR A 22 -9.10 -11.79 19.91
C THR A 22 -10.09 -10.68 19.58
N VAL A 23 -10.82 -10.82 18.47
CA VAL A 23 -11.86 -9.86 18.08
C VAL A 23 -12.99 -9.83 19.10
N GLU A 24 -13.51 -11.00 19.47
CA GLU A 24 -14.54 -11.15 20.49
C GLU A 24 -14.08 -10.59 21.83
N ALA A 25 -12.88 -10.97 22.31
CA ALA A 25 -12.36 -10.54 23.60
C ALA A 25 -12.18 -9.02 23.72
N ARG A 26 -11.75 -8.34 22.65
CA ARG A 26 -11.49 -6.89 22.68
C ARG A 26 -12.74 -6.03 22.51
N LEU A 27 -13.79 -6.54 21.87
CA LEU A 27 -15.06 -5.85 21.68
C LEU A 27 -16.10 -6.19 22.73
N ARG A 28 -15.90 -7.26 23.52
CA ARG A 28 -16.74 -7.63 24.66
C ARG A 28 -16.89 -6.46 25.63
N GLY A 29 -18.14 -6.12 25.96
CA GLY A 29 -18.48 -5.08 26.93
C GLY A 29 -18.28 -3.63 26.43
N ARG A 30 -17.91 -3.41 25.17
CA ARG A 30 -17.83 -2.06 24.60
C ARG A 30 -19.18 -1.61 24.02
N PRO A 31 -19.59 -0.34 24.25
CA PRO A 31 -20.81 0.17 23.65
C PRO A 31 -20.63 0.41 22.14
N PRO A 32 -21.54 -0.08 21.29
CA PRO A 32 -21.52 0.25 19.87
C PRO A 32 -21.92 1.72 19.65
N GLU A 33 -21.22 2.38 18.73
CA GLU A 33 -21.61 3.69 18.21
C GLU A 33 -22.81 3.57 17.24
N PRO A 34 -23.50 4.69 16.92
CA PRO A 34 -24.60 4.68 15.95
C PRO A 34 -24.19 4.10 14.59
N ILE A 35 -24.93 3.09 14.13
CA ILE A 35 -24.70 2.44 12.83
C ILE A 35 -25.41 3.24 11.73
N GLN A 36 -24.66 3.69 10.72
CA GLN A 36 -25.22 4.38 9.55
C GLN A 36 -25.51 3.42 8.38
N VAL A 37 -24.52 2.63 7.96
CA VAL A 37 -24.60 1.80 6.75
C VAL A 37 -24.00 0.41 6.97
N HIS A 38 -22.72 0.33 7.33
CA HIS A 38 -22.00 -0.94 7.45
C HIS A 38 -21.79 -1.34 8.90
N TRP A 39 -22.08 -2.60 9.21
CA TRP A 39 -21.91 -3.19 10.54
C TRP A 39 -21.30 -4.60 10.48
N VAL A 40 -20.73 -5.01 11.62
CA VAL A 40 -20.29 -6.38 11.94
C VAL A 40 -20.99 -6.82 13.23
N GLU A 41 -21.44 -8.07 13.30
CA GLU A 41 -22.04 -8.66 14.49
C GLU A 41 -21.03 -9.53 15.23
N ILE A 42 -20.84 -9.24 16.52
CA ILE A 42 -19.87 -9.93 17.40
C ILE A 42 -20.60 -10.26 18.70
N GLU A 43 -20.65 -11.54 19.07
CA GLU A 43 -21.40 -12.04 20.24
C GLU A 43 -22.85 -11.50 20.29
N GLY A 44 -23.52 -11.37 19.13
CA GLY A 44 -24.90 -10.87 19.01
C GLY A 44 -25.06 -9.34 19.09
N THR A 45 -23.96 -8.58 19.20
CA THR A 45 -23.98 -7.11 19.19
C THR A 45 -23.46 -6.57 17.87
N ARG A 46 -24.22 -5.65 17.24
CA ARG A 46 -23.78 -4.99 16.01
C ARG A 46 -22.94 -3.75 16.30
N PHE A 47 -21.76 -3.70 15.71
CA PHE A 47 -20.84 -2.57 15.77
C PHE A 47 -20.68 -1.94 14.38
N PRO A 48 -20.56 -0.61 14.25
CA PRO A 48 -20.03 0.02 13.05
C PRO A 48 -18.66 -0.57 12.70
N VAL A 49 -18.50 -1.04 11.46
CA VAL A 49 -17.28 -1.74 11.03
C VAL A 49 -16.00 -0.94 11.29
N LYS A 50 -16.08 0.39 11.20
CA LYS A 50 -14.91 1.25 11.43
C LYS A 50 -14.54 1.37 12.91
N GLN A 51 -15.52 1.41 13.81
CA GLN A 51 -15.29 1.40 15.25
C GLN A 51 -14.70 0.05 15.69
N ALA A 52 -15.27 -1.05 15.18
CA ALA A 52 -14.79 -2.39 15.46
C ALA A 52 -13.33 -2.56 15.02
N LEU A 53 -13.00 -2.18 13.78
CA LEU A 53 -11.64 -2.31 13.27
C LEU A 53 -10.65 -1.37 13.97
N GLU A 54 -11.04 -0.14 14.28
CA GLU A 54 -10.20 0.79 15.08
C GLU A 54 -9.88 0.20 16.46
N THR A 55 -10.86 -0.43 17.10
CA THR A 55 -10.67 -1.11 18.39
C THR A 55 -9.71 -2.30 18.26
N MET A 56 -9.73 -3.00 17.13
CA MET A 56 -8.84 -4.13 16.88
C MET A 56 -7.41 -3.70 16.65
N LEU A 57 -7.22 -2.68 15.82
CA LEU A 57 -5.92 -2.30 15.34
C LEU A 57 -5.26 -1.22 16.20
N GLY A 58 -6.02 -0.50 17.03
CA GLY A 58 -5.52 0.65 17.78
C GLY A 58 -5.09 1.82 16.90
N ILE A 59 -5.46 1.81 15.61
CA ILE A 59 -5.15 2.85 14.63
C ILE A 59 -6.42 3.63 14.28
N SER A 60 -6.26 4.94 14.03
CA SER A 60 -7.38 5.82 13.73
C SER A 60 -8.21 5.32 12.55
N ARG A 61 -9.54 5.35 12.70
CA ARG A 61 -10.50 5.04 11.65
C ARG A 61 -10.38 5.91 10.39
N ALA A 62 -9.63 7.02 10.40
CA ALA A 62 -9.29 7.79 9.20
C ALA A 62 -8.36 7.01 8.23
N THR A 63 -7.72 5.95 8.73
CA THR A 63 -6.69 5.18 8.03
C THR A 63 -7.27 4.14 7.06
N PHE A 64 -8.54 3.78 7.20
CA PHE A 64 -9.18 2.75 6.39
C PHE A 64 -10.64 3.10 6.07
N THR A 65 -11.15 2.50 4.99
CA THR A 65 -12.53 2.70 4.55
C THR A 65 -13.49 1.73 5.24
N SER A 66 -14.79 2.03 5.25
CA SER A 66 -15.82 1.12 5.76
C SER A 66 -15.86 -0.21 5.00
N HIS A 67 -15.58 -0.17 3.69
CA HIS A 67 -15.51 -1.37 2.84
C HIS A 67 -14.33 -2.25 3.21
N THR A 68 -13.14 -1.66 3.42
CA THR A 68 -11.96 -2.39 3.91
C THR A 68 -12.26 -3.04 5.24
N ALA A 69 -12.84 -2.30 6.19
CA ALA A 69 -13.20 -2.84 7.49
C ALA A 69 -14.20 -3.99 7.41
N ARG A 70 -15.27 -3.84 6.63
CA ARG A 70 -16.26 -4.90 6.39
C ARG A 70 -15.62 -6.15 5.80
N TYR A 71 -14.78 -5.98 4.78
CA TYR A 71 -14.11 -7.08 4.10
C TYR A 71 -13.22 -7.90 5.06
N GLN A 72 -12.51 -7.25 6.00
CA GLN A 72 -11.70 -7.98 6.97
C GLN A 72 -12.56 -8.82 7.93
N PHE A 73 -13.69 -8.29 8.40
CA PHE A 73 -14.60 -9.04 9.28
C PHE A 73 -15.31 -10.19 8.57
N ASP A 74 -15.70 -9.99 7.32
CA ASP A 74 -16.29 -11.04 6.47
C ASP A 74 -15.30 -12.20 6.25
N ARG A 75 -14.02 -11.89 5.99
CA ARG A 75 -12.95 -12.91 5.89
C ARG A 75 -12.66 -13.64 7.20
N LEU A 76 -12.90 -13.00 8.34
CA LEU A 76 -12.78 -13.60 9.67
C LEU A 76 -14.04 -14.40 10.06
N GLY A 77 -15.04 -14.50 9.17
CA GLY A 77 -16.25 -15.29 9.39
C GLY A 77 -17.32 -14.59 10.24
N PHE A 78 -17.16 -13.29 10.53
CA PHE A 78 -18.19 -12.54 11.26
C PHE A 78 -19.35 -12.16 10.35
N PRO A 79 -20.61 -12.22 10.84
CA PRO A 79 -21.75 -11.69 10.09
C PRO A 79 -21.59 -10.18 9.85
N THR A 80 -21.74 -9.74 8.61
CA THR A 80 -21.70 -8.31 8.24
C THR A 80 -22.94 -7.90 7.45
N SER A 81 -23.13 -6.58 7.30
CA SER A 81 -24.26 -5.94 6.57
C SER A 81 -24.58 -6.46 5.15
N THR A 82 -23.68 -7.19 4.49
CA THR A 82 -23.92 -7.81 3.17
C THR A 82 -24.20 -9.31 3.23
N THR A 83 -23.81 -9.97 4.32
CA THR A 83 -23.82 -11.43 4.49
C THR A 83 -25.17 -11.94 4.98
N THR A 84 -26.01 -11.07 5.55
CA THR A 84 -27.30 -11.46 6.16
C THR A 84 -28.51 -11.46 5.22
N ALA A 85 -28.34 -11.62 3.90
CA ALA A 85 -29.47 -11.79 2.99
C ALA A 85 -29.92 -13.26 2.81
N ASN A 86 -29.14 -14.27 3.24
CA ASN A 86 -29.45 -15.69 3.03
C ASN A 86 -29.27 -16.55 4.30
N ALA A 87 -30.04 -16.27 5.36
CA ALA A 87 -30.01 -17.07 6.58
C ALA A 87 -31.41 -17.59 6.97
N THR A 88 -31.85 -18.66 6.32
CA THR A 88 -32.81 -19.62 6.89
C THR A 88 -32.45 -21.04 6.45
N GLY A 89 -32.06 -21.89 7.40
CA GLY A 89 -31.98 -23.35 7.23
C GLY A 89 -30.67 -23.98 7.70
N GLY A 90 -30.71 -24.65 8.86
CA GLY A 90 -29.59 -25.37 9.48
C GLY A 90 -29.19 -26.69 8.78
N PRO A 91 -28.25 -27.44 9.37
CA PRO A 91 -27.15 -28.07 8.62
C PRO A 91 -27.37 -29.54 8.27
N THR A 92 -26.92 -29.93 7.08
CA THR A 92 -26.57 -31.32 6.74
C THR A 92 -25.35 -31.25 5.82
N PRO A 93 -24.28 -32.01 6.06
CA PRO A 93 -23.05 -31.86 5.27
C PRO A 93 -23.18 -32.59 3.93
N PRO A 94 -23.00 -31.93 2.77
CA PRO A 94 -22.70 -32.64 1.54
C PRO A 94 -21.19 -32.81 1.45
N SER A 95 -20.81 -34.07 1.64
CA SER A 95 -19.67 -34.75 1.03
C SER A 95 -19.08 -34.05 -0.19
N ALA A 96 -17.74 -34.03 -0.23
CA ALA A 96 -16.88 -33.73 -1.36
C ALA A 96 -17.48 -34.19 -2.70
N ALA A 97 -18.02 -33.25 -3.48
CA ALA A 97 -18.20 -33.28 -4.94
C ALA A 97 -19.04 -32.08 -5.41
N ILE A 98 -18.63 -30.85 -5.10
CA ILE A 98 -18.95 -29.67 -5.92
C ILE A 98 -17.69 -28.80 -5.91
N GLU A 99 -16.73 -29.16 -6.76
CA GLU A 99 -15.85 -28.14 -7.32
C GLU A 99 -16.68 -27.29 -8.29
N SER A 100 -16.42 -25.98 -8.23
CA SER A 100 -16.68 -24.94 -9.24
C SER A 100 -17.76 -23.90 -8.91
N ALA A 101 -17.36 -22.64 -9.15
CA ALA A 101 -18.15 -21.42 -9.27
C ALA A 101 -18.41 -20.57 -8.01
N ALA A 102 -17.33 -20.18 -7.33
CA ALA A 102 -17.14 -18.76 -7.04
C ALA A 102 -15.73 -18.40 -7.49
N THR A 103 -15.50 -18.49 -8.79
CA THR A 103 -14.34 -17.84 -9.41
C THR A 103 -14.44 -16.38 -8.99
N GLU A 104 -13.49 -15.88 -8.18
CA GLU A 104 -13.19 -14.46 -8.24
C GLU A 104 -12.97 -14.19 -9.72
N HIS A 105 -13.92 -13.51 -10.39
CA HIS A 105 -13.82 -13.26 -11.83
C HIS A 105 -12.59 -12.40 -12.04
N GLN A 106 -11.46 -13.05 -12.32
CA GLN A 106 -10.28 -12.37 -12.78
C GLN A 106 -10.58 -11.95 -14.20
N PRO A 107 -10.53 -10.64 -14.49
CA PRO A 107 -10.83 -10.16 -15.82
C PRO A 107 -9.89 -10.84 -16.82
N THR A 108 -10.42 -11.22 -17.97
CA THR A 108 -9.60 -11.78 -19.04
C THR A 108 -8.61 -10.73 -19.55
N VAL A 109 -7.61 -11.15 -20.34
CA VAL A 109 -6.67 -10.21 -20.96
C VAL A 109 -7.41 -9.21 -21.86
N GLU A 110 -8.45 -9.65 -22.58
CA GLU A 110 -9.29 -8.76 -23.38
C GLU A 110 -10.07 -7.77 -22.50
N GLU A 111 -10.64 -8.21 -21.39
CA GLU A 111 -11.39 -7.35 -20.46
C GLU A 111 -10.49 -6.30 -19.80
N ALA A 112 -9.27 -6.69 -19.38
CA ALA A 112 -8.27 -5.76 -18.86
C ALA A 112 -7.80 -4.75 -19.91
N GLY A 113 -7.60 -5.22 -21.16
CA GLY A 113 -7.25 -4.36 -22.29
C GLY A 113 -8.35 -3.34 -22.62
N ALA A 114 -9.61 -3.77 -22.61
CA ALA A 114 -10.76 -2.90 -22.81
C ALA A 114 -10.90 -1.87 -21.69
N ALA A 115 -10.76 -2.30 -20.42
CA ALA A 115 -10.77 -1.40 -19.26
C ALA A 115 -9.66 -0.33 -19.35
N PHE A 116 -8.45 -0.73 -19.73
CA PHE A 116 -7.34 0.21 -19.94
C PHE A 116 -7.64 1.21 -21.06
N ALA A 117 -8.17 0.74 -22.19
CA ALA A 117 -8.54 1.61 -23.31
C ALA A 117 -9.62 2.64 -22.91
N THR A 118 -10.68 2.21 -22.20
CA THR A 118 -11.74 3.10 -21.68
C THR A 118 -11.16 4.17 -20.76
N LEU A 119 -10.29 3.79 -19.82
CA LEU A 119 -9.67 4.74 -18.90
C LEU A 119 -8.75 5.74 -19.63
N VAL A 120 -7.90 5.27 -20.54
CA VAL A 120 -6.99 6.13 -21.31
C VAL A 120 -7.77 7.10 -22.20
N ALA A 121 -8.85 6.65 -22.83
CA ALA A 121 -9.71 7.52 -23.63
C ALA A 121 -10.28 8.67 -22.79
N PHE A 122 -10.81 8.36 -21.59
CA PHE A 122 -11.30 9.36 -20.64
C PHE A 122 -10.22 10.34 -20.17
N LEU A 123 -9.03 9.85 -19.82
CA LEU A 123 -7.93 10.70 -19.37
C LEU A 123 -7.42 11.65 -20.47
N ARG A 124 -7.63 11.32 -21.75
CA ARG A 124 -7.23 12.14 -22.89
C ARG A 124 -8.25 13.21 -23.29
N THR A 125 -9.49 13.15 -22.80
CA THR A 125 -10.55 14.10 -23.18
C THR A 125 -10.43 15.50 -22.56
N GLY A 126 -9.50 15.74 -21.63
CA GLY A 126 -9.20 17.09 -21.12
C GLY A 126 -8.43 17.09 -19.79
N PRO A 127 -7.97 18.25 -19.31
CA PRO A 127 -7.26 18.35 -18.04
C PRO A 127 -8.20 17.98 -16.88
N LEU A 128 -7.95 16.81 -16.29
CA LEU A 128 -8.74 16.20 -15.22
C LEU A 128 -8.98 17.17 -14.05
N THR A 129 -7.98 17.96 -13.69
CA THR A 129 -8.04 18.93 -12.58
C THR A 129 -9.08 20.04 -12.83
N THR A 130 -9.12 20.58 -14.04
CA THR A 130 -10.12 21.59 -14.43
C THR A 130 -11.51 20.98 -14.52
N GLY A 131 -11.61 19.73 -14.98
CA GLY A 131 -12.85 18.97 -15.00
C GLY A 131 -13.41 18.71 -13.60
N ILE A 132 -12.56 18.36 -12.63
CA ILE A 132 -12.97 18.11 -11.24
C ILE A 132 -13.53 19.38 -10.60
N SER A 133 -12.85 20.53 -10.70
CA SER A 133 -13.37 21.77 -10.09
C SER A 133 -14.68 22.26 -10.73
N ALA A 134 -14.85 22.07 -12.04
CA ALA A 134 -16.11 22.38 -12.71
C ALA A 134 -17.24 21.43 -12.27
N LEU A 135 -16.93 20.15 -12.12
CA LEU A 135 -17.87 19.14 -11.61
C LEU A 135 -18.29 19.45 -10.16
N GLU A 136 -17.34 19.77 -9.29
CA GLU A 136 -17.58 20.16 -7.89
C GLU A 136 -18.53 21.37 -7.82
N HIS A 137 -18.30 22.38 -8.66
CA HIS A 137 -19.15 23.56 -8.73
C HIS A 137 -20.57 23.22 -9.22
N ASN A 138 -20.69 22.43 -10.29
CA ASN A 138 -21.97 22.09 -10.90
C ASN A 138 -22.84 21.20 -10.00
N LEU A 139 -22.22 20.33 -9.19
CA LEU A 139 -22.94 19.45 -8.25
C LEU A 139 -23.48 20.20 -7.02
N LEU A 140 -23.05 21.44 -6.77
CA LEU A 140 -23.52 22.22 -5.64
C LEU A 140 -25.04 22.49 -5.75
N ASN A 141 -25.81 22.04 -4.77
CA ASN A 141 -27.28 22.11 -4.72
C ASN A 141 -28.03 21.32 -5.81
N ALA A 142 -27.36 20.41 -6.52
CA ALA A 142 -28.01 19.55 -7.50
C ALA A 142 -29.00 18.59 -6.82
N ASP A 143 -30.22 18.49 -7.36
CA ASP A 143 -31.16 17.43 -7.01
C ASP A 143 -30.81 16.13 -7.75
N ARG A 144 -31.60 15.06 -7.53
CA ARG A 144 -31.32 13.73 -8.12
C ARG A 144 -31.20 13.78 -9.65
N THR A 145 -32.10 14.49 -10.32
CA THR A 145 -32.14 14.55 -11.78
C THR A 145 -30.96 15.36 -12.29
N THR A 146 -30.73 16.53 -11.70
CA THR A 146 -29.61 17.42 -12.05
C THR A 146 -28.27 16.73 -11.85
N ALA A 147 -28.10 15.98 -10.75
CA ALA A 147 -26.89 15.22 -10.49
C ALA A 147 -26.65 14.10 -11.52
N ALA A 148 -27.71 13.42 -11.96
CA ALA A 148 -27.61 12.40 -13.01
C ALA A 148 -27.17 13.00 -14.35
N ASP A 149 -27.74 14.14 -14.75
CA ASP A 149 -27.40 14.84 -15.98
C ASP A 149 -25.95 15.35 -15.97
N ILE A 150 -25.52 15.95 -14.85
CA ILE A 150 -24.14 16.42 -14.66
C ILE A 150 -23.15 15.26 -14.74
N THR A 151 -23.45 14.14 -14.08
CA THR A 151 -22.60 12.95 -14.05
C THR A 151 -22.45 12.35 -15.45
N ALA A 152 -23.56 12.25 -16.19
CA ALA A 152 -23.56 11.77 -17.58
C ALA A 152 -22.77 12.71 -18.51
N ALA A 153 -22.96 14.02 -18.39
CA ALA A 153 -22.23 15.02 -19.19
C ALA A 153 -20.72 15.01 -18.90
N ALA A 154 -20.32 14.66 -17.68
CA ALA A 154 -18.92 14.50 -17.29
C ALA A 154 -18.31 13.16 -17.74
N GLY A 155 -19.09 12.26 -18.36
CA GLY A 155 -18.63 10.93 -18.77
C GLY A 155 -18.33 9.97 -17.60
N LEU A 156 -18.83 10.28 -16.40
CA LEU A 156 -18.60 9.50 -15.19
C LEU A 156 -19.59 8.34 -15.10
N THR A 157 -19.33 7.28 -15.85
CA THR A 157 -20.21 6.10 -15.91
C THR A 157 -19.77 5.01 -14.92
N GLU A 158 -20.68 4.09 -14.59
CA GLU A 158 -20.34 2.87 -13.83
C GLU A 158 -19.28 2.03 -14.56
N GLU A 159 -19.33 2.00 -15.90
CA GLU A 159 -18.34 1.35 -16.75
C GLU A 159 -16.94 1.97 -16.59
N LEU A 160 -16.85 3.31 -16.58
CA LEU A 160 -15.59 4.01 -16.33
C LEU A 160 -15.04 3.71 -14.92
N LEU A 161 -15.91 3.68 -13.90
CA LEU A 161 -15.52 3.34 -12.54
C LEU A 161 -15.02 1.90 -12.45
N HIS A 162 -15.73 0.95 -13.06
CA HIS A 162 -15.31 -0.44 -13.12
C HIS A 162 -13.96 -0.59 -13.82
N ALA A 163 -13.79 0.07 -14.98
CA ALA A 163 -12.53 0.09 -15.71
C ALA A 163 -11.38 0.66 -14.87
N ALA A 164 -11.60 1.78 -14.18
CA ALA A 164 -10.61 2.40 -13.31
C ALA A 164 -10.21 1.50 -12.13
N LEU A 165 -11.16 0.81 -11.51
CA LEU A 165 -10.90 -0.12 -10.40
C LEU A 165 -10.15 -1.37 -10.87
N THR A 166 -10.51 -1.92 -12.03
CA THR A 166 -9.81 -3.05 -12.68
C THR A 166 -8.37 -2.68 -12.99
N VAL A 167 -8.16 -1.56 -13.69
CA VAL A 167 -6.81 -1.07 -14.01
C VAL A 167 -6.04 -0.78 -12.73
N ARG A 168 -6.64 -0.17 -11.71
CA ARG A 168 -5.95 0.10 -10.43
C ARG A 168 -5.46 -1.19 -9.75
N ARG A 169 -6.27 -2.26 -9.78
CA ARG A 169 -5.88 -3.57 -9.21
C ARG A 169 -4.66 -4.14 -9.95
N ASP A 170 -4.68 -4.06 -11.28
CA ASP A 170 -3.64 -4.65 -12.12
C ASP A 170 -2.37 -3.78 -12.16
N VAL A 171 -2.49 -2.45 -12.10
CA VAL A 171 -1.35 -1.52 -11.99
C VAL A 171 -0.55 -1.75 -10.71
N GLY A 172 -1.20 -2.12 -9.60
CA GLY A 172 -0.49 -2.53 -8.38
C GLY A 172 0.47 -3.70 -8.65
N ARG A 173 -0.01 -4.72 -9.38
CA ARG A 173 0.79 -5.88 -9.77
C ARG A 173 1.88 -5.54 -10.79
N VAL A 174 1.63 -4.57 -11.66
CA VAL A 174 2.66 -4.04 -12.58
C VAL A 174 3.79 -3.40 -11.79
N SER A 175 3.49 -2.64 -10.73
CA SER A 175 4.51 -2.07 -9.84
C SER A 175 5.38 -3.17 -9.21
N ASP A 176 4.77 -4.27 -8.77
CA ASP A 176 5.48 -5.41 -8.19
C ASP A 176 6.39 -6.09 -9.21
N VAL A 177 5.89 -6.31 -10.45
CA VAL A 177 6.67 -6.88 -11.55
C VAL A 177 7.85 -5.98 -11.91
N ILE A 178 7.63 -4.67 -12.02
CA ILE A 178 8.70 -3.70 -12.28
C ILE A 178 9.78 -3.79 -11.19
N HIS A 179 9.38 -3.80 -9.92
CA HIS A 179 10.31 -3.89 -8.80
C HIS A 179 11.13 -5.20 -8.83
N ALA A 180 10.46 -6.34 -8.97
CA ALA A 180 11.10 -7.66 -9.10
C ALA A 180 12.13 -7.69 -10.25
N THR A 181 11.72 -7.15 -11.40
CA THR A 181 12.49 -7.16 -12.64
C THR A 181 13.71 -6.27 -12.52
N VAL A 182 13.57 -5.06 -11.98
CA VAL A 182 14.70 -4.14 -11.79
C VAL A 182 15.75 -4.76 -10.87
N ILE A 183 15.37 -5.31 -9.73
CA ILE A 183 16.33 -5.95 -8.81
C ILE A 183 17.03 -7.10 -9.52
N THR A 184 16.28 -8.01 -10.13
CA THR A 184 16.83 -9.23 -10.74
C THR A 184 17.75 -8.91 -11.93
N LEU A 185 17.40 -7.92 -12.75
CA LEU A 185 18.23 -7.47 -13.87
C LEU A 185 19.47 -6.69 -13.40
N ALA A 186 19.38 -5.97 -12.27
CA ALA A 186 20.54 -5.25 -11.72
C ALA A 186 21.59 -6.20 -11.12
N LEU A 187 21.18 -7.36 -10.57
CA LEU A 187 22.08 -8.27 -9.85
C LEU A 187 23.37 -8.63 -10.62
N PRO A 188 23.34 -9.07 -11.89
CA PRO A 188 24.56 -9.41 -12.62
C PRO A 188 25.52 -8.23 -12.83
N HIS A 189 25.02 -6.99 -12.72
CA HIS A 189 25.81 -5.78 -12.92
C HIS A 189 26.33 -5.17 -11.62
N ILE A 190 25.69 -5.46 -10.49
CA ILE A 190 26.03 -4.85 -9.21
C ILE A 190 26.81 -5.80 -8.30
N LEU A 191 26.65 -7.12 -8.43
CA LEU A 191 27.39 -8.09 -7.63
C LEU A 191 28.87 -8.08 -8.01
N GLU A 192 29.72 -8.00 -6.99
CA GLU A 192 31.17 -8.14 -7.14
C GLU A 192 31.58 -9.62 -7.18
N ASP A 193 32.83 -9.90 -7.60
CA ASP A 193 33.41 -11.23 -7.45
C ASP A 193 33.31 -11.69 -5.98
N ASP A 194 33.01 -12.98 -5.76
CA ASP A 194 32.76 -13.59 -4.45
C ASP A 194 31.60 -12.98 -3.63
N GLU A 195 30.78 -12.13 -4.24
CA GLU A 195 29.55 -11.65 -3.62
C GLU A 195 28.38 -12.60 -3.88
N ILE A 196 27.75 -13.06 -2.80
CA ILE A 196 26.62 -13.98 -2.85
C ILE A 196 25.41 -13.38 -2.15
N VAL A 197 24.25 -13.59 -2.74
CA VAL A 197 22.96 -13.28 -2.13
C VAL A 197 22.81 -14.15 -0.89
N SER A 198 22.83 -13.54 0.29
CA SER A 198 22.87 -14.25 1.58
C SER A 198 21.46 -14.60 2.07
N ASN A 199 20.47 -13.76 1.73
CA ASN A 199 19.07 -13.95 2.07
C ASN A 199 18.23 -13.90 0.80
N ARG A 200 17.07 -14.59 0.81
CA ARG A 200 16.11 -14.53 -0.30
C ARG A 200 15.70 -13.06 -0.55
N PRO A 201 15.86 -12.50 -1.77
CA PRO A 201 15.50 -11.11 -2.03
C PRO A 201 14.01 -10.81 -1.84
N SER A 202 13.68 -9.57 -1.51
CA SER A 202 12.31 -9.09 -1.43
C SER A 202 11.82 -8.59 -2.79
N LEU A 203 11.42 -9.52 -3.66
CA LEU A 203 11.05 -9.18 -5.05
C LEU A 203 9.58 -8.76 -5.24
N GLY A 204 8.77 -8.69 -4.20
CA GLY A 204 7.33 -8.45 -4.37
C GLY A 204 6.61 -8.21 -3.05
N PRO A 205 5.28 -8.01 -3.09
CA PRO A 205 4.52 -7.58 -1.93
C PRO A 205 4.53 -8.69 -0.87
N GLY A 206 5.14 -8.38 0.27
CA GLY A 206 5.23 -9.29 1.39
C GLY A 206 6.23 -8.77 2.39
N ASN A 207 5.74 -8.26 3.52
CA ASN A 207 6.60 -7.79 4.60
C ASN A 207 6.98 -8.96 5.50
N ASP A 208 7.87 -9.78 4.96
CA ASP A 208 8.50 -10.87 5.70
C ASP A 208 9.61 -10.28 6.56
N GLN A 209 9.41 -10.31 7.87
CA GLN A 209 10.34 -9.71 8.83
C GLN A 209 11.74 -10.36 8.81
N SER A 210 11.88 -11.54 8.20
CA SER A 210 13.20 -12.16 7.95
C SER A 210 13.97 -11.52 6.80
N ARG A 211 13.35 -10.60 6.05
CA ARG A 211 13.89 -9.91 4.87
C ARG A 211 13.78 -8.39 5.06
N PRO A 212 14.59 -7.79 5.95
CA PRO A 212 14.52 -6.36 6.26
C PRO A 212 14.82 -5.47 5.05
N PHE A 213 15.63 -5.92 4.10
CA PHE A 213 16.03 -5.15 2.92
C PHE A 213 15.60 -5.85 1.62
N ASP A 214 15.46 -5.08 0.55
CA ASP A 214 15.14 -5.62 -0.79
C ASP A 214 16.22 -6.61 -1.27
N LEU A 215 17.49 -6.30 -0.99
CA LEU A 215 18.64 -7.15 -1.29
C LEU A 215 19.59 -7.24 -0.10
N GLU A 216 19.97 -8.45 0.25
CA GLU A 216 21.04 -8.74 1.22
C GLU A 216 22.04 -9.71 0.62
N THR A 217 23.32 -9.36 0.71
CA THR A 217 24.45 -10.21 0.32
C THR A 217 25.41 -10.34 1.48
N ASN A 218 26.44 -11.18 1.31
CA ASN A 218 27.57 -11.22 2.24
C ASN A 218 28.37 -9.90 2.29
N LYS A 219 28.16 -8.94 1.38
CA LYS A 219 28.91 -7.67 1.31
C LYS A 219 28.04 -6.41 1.43
N ARG A 220 26.74 -6.48 1.13
CA ARG A 220 25.85 -5.30 1.07
C ARG A 220 24.44 -5.58 1.58
N VAL A 221 23.78 -4.47 1.94
CA VAL A 221 22.32 -4.39 2.10
C VAL A 221 21.82 -3.26 1.21
N ALA A 222 20.70 -3.45 0.52
CA ALA A 222 20.20 -2.44 -0.41
C ALA A 222 18.67 -2.34 -0.44
N GLU A 223 18.20 -1.11 -0.63
CA GLU A 223 16.80 -0.74 -0.86
C GLU A 223 16.65 -0.19 -2.29
N PHE A 224 15.57 -0.55 -2.99
CA PHE A 224 15.30 -0.16 -4.37
C PHE A 224 14.01 0.66 -4.49
N LYS A 225 14.15 1.94 -4.87
CA LYS A 225 13.03 2.84 -5.16
C LYS A 225 12.80 3.05 -6.65
N VAL A 226 11.99 2.16 -7.22
CA VAL A 226 11.63 2.19 -8.65
C VAL A 226 10.39 3.06 -8.88
N ALA A 227 10.52 4.37 -8.71
CA ALA A 227 9.42 5.30 -8.92
C ALA A 227 9.91 6.58 -9.61
N VAL A 228 9.32 6.88 -10.77
CA VAL A 228 9.53 8.14 -11.50
C VAL A 228 8.72 9.25 -10.82
N TRP A 229 9.36 10.40 -10.60
CA TRP A 229 8.76 11.56 -9.93
C TRP A 229 8.18 12.51 -10.99
N SER A 230 6.97 13.00 -10.77
CA SER A 230 6.23 13.81 -11.78
C SER A 230 5.54 15.03 -11.18
N GLY A 231 5.91 15.42 -9.94
CA GLY A 231 5.28 16.50 -9.19
C GLY A 231 4.25 15.96 -8.19
N GLY A 232 4.12 16.60 -7.03
CA GLY A 232 3.25 16.12 -5.94
C GLY A 232 3.78 14.88 -5.20
N ASP A 233 5.09 14.65 -5.23
CA ASP A 233 5.75 13.41 -4.77
C ASP A 233 5.92 13.28 -3.25
N MET A 234 5.06 13.91 -2.44
CA MET A 234 5.23 13.92 -0.98
C MET A 234 5.28 12.49 -0.39
N MET A 235 4.42 11.58 -0.85
CA MET A 235 4.46 10.19 -0.37
C MET A 235 5.71 9.45 -0.82
N ARG A 236 6.22 9.73 -2.03
CA ARG A 236 7.47 9.16 -2.53
C ARG A 236 8.68 9.68 -1.74
N LYS A 237 8.72 10.99 -1.46
CA LYS A 237 9.73 11.64 -0.60
C LYS A 237 9.77 11.02 0.80
N ARG A 238 8.59 10.82 1.41
CA ARG A 238 8.47 10.17 2.73
C ARG A 238 8.96 8.72 2.69
N GLY A 239 8.52 7.95 1.70
CA GLY A 239 8.98 6.58 1.49
C GLY A 239 10.49 6.49 1.30
N LEU A 240 11.06 7.34 0.45
CA LEU A 240 12.52 7.38 0.25
C LEU A 240 13.28 7.75 1.53
N THR A 241 12.77 8.72 2.30
CA THR A 241 13.38 9.11 3.58
C THR A 241 13.30 7.98 4.60
N LYS A 242 12.18 7.26 4.63
CA LYS A 242 11.99 6.06 5.45
C LYS A 242 13.06 5.01 5.14
N ASP A 243 13.27 4.71 3.86
CA ASP A 243 14.22 3.69 3.41
C ASP A 243 15.67 4.13 3.70
N LEU A 244 16.00 5.41 3.50
CA LEU A 244 17.29 5.99 3.89
C LEU A 244 17.57 5.87 5.40
N VAL A 245 16.59 6.25 6.23
CA VAL A 245 16.71 6.13 7.69
C VAL A 245 16.82 4.68 8.12
N HIS A 246 16.11 3.77 7.45
CA HIS A 246 16.22 2.34 7.72
C HIS A 246 17.65 1.83 7.51
N LEU A 247 18.26 2.18 6.37
CA LEU A 247 19.66 1.88 6.06
C LEU A 247 20.63 2.53 7.05
N ALA A 248 20.40 3.80 7.44
CA ALA A 248 21.26 4.52 8.39
C ALA A 248 21.21 3.95 9.82
N LEU A 249 20.11 3.29 10.17
CA LEU A 249 19.93 2.60 11.45
C LEU A 249 20.45 1.15 11.42
N HIS A 250 20.90 0.66 10.26
CA HIS A 250 21.54 -0.64 10.13
C HIS A 250 22.99 -0.56 10.59
N ASP A 251 23.37 -1.43 11.51
CA ASP A 251 24.70 -1.41 12.15
C ASP A 251 25.36 -2.78 11.97
N ASP A 252 25.81 -3.03 10.74
CA ASP A 252 26.56 -4.22 10.34
C ASP A 252 27.71 -3.77 9.41
N GLN A 253 28.69 -4.63 9.19
CA GLN A 253 29.83 -4.41 8.29
C GLN A 253 29.45 -4.42 6.81
N ARG A 254 28.21 -4.83 6.47
CA ARG A 254 27.69 -4.81 5.11
C ARG A 254 27.48 -3.37 4.64
N ARG A 255 27.81 -3.13 3.38
CA ARG A 255 27.70 -1.82 2.74
C ARG A 255 26.23 -1.47 2.45
N PRO A 256 25.70 -0.34 2.96
CA PRO A 256 24.34 0.08 2.64
C PRO A 256 24.28 0.84 1.31
N GLU A 257 23.31 0.50 0.46
CA GLU A 257 23.06 1.16 -0.82
C GLU A 257 21.58 1.50 -1.00
N LEU A 258 21.29 2.70 -1.50
CA LEU A 258 19.94 3.14 -1.84
C LEU A 258 19.89 3.41 -3.36
N TRP A 259 19.17 2.55 -4.06
CA TRP A 259 19.03 2.59 -5.52
C TRP A 259 17.74 3.29 -5.91
N VAL A 260 17.82 4.33 -6.74
CA VAL A 260 16.67 5.16 -7.12
C VAL A 260 16.59 5.36 -8.62
N THR A 261 15.37 5.62 -9.11
CA THR A 261 15.12 5.95 -10.52
C THR A 261 15.28 7.46 -10.75
N GLY A 262 16.19 7.85 -11.64
CA GLY A 262 16.40 9.26 -12.02
C GLY A 262 17.22 10.07 -10.99
N THR A 263 17.43 11.36 -11.29
CA THR A 263 18.30 12.23 -10.46
C THR A 263 17.58 12.99 -9.35
N ASP A 264 16.27 13.18 -9.50
CA ASP A 264 15.47 13.99 -8.59
C ASP A 264 15.39 13.43 -7.16
N PRO A 265 15.29 12.11 -6.93
CA PRO A 265 15.35 11.54 -5.59
C PRO A 265 16.68 11.85 -4.88
N ILE A 266 17.81 11.69 -5.57
CA ILE A 266 19.14 11.98 -5.01
C ILE A 266 19.27 13.47 -4.70
N ARG A 267 18.86 14.34 -5.63
CA ARG A 267 18.86 15.79 -5.41
C ARG A 267 18.01 16.15 -4.20
N PHE A 268 16.81 15.59 -4.07
CA PHE A 268 15.95 15.82 -2.91
C PHE A 268 16.64 15.45 -1.59
N LEU A 269 17.24 14.26 -1.50
CA LEU A 269 17.97 13.84 -0.30
C LEU A 269 19.10 14.83 0.05
N GLN A 270 19.84 15.30 -0.96
CA GLN A 270 21.01 16.15 -0.78
C GLN A 270 20.70 17.63 -0.52
N THR A 271 19.52 18.12 -0.92
CA THR A 271 19.23 19.58 -0.85
C THR A 271 18.09 19.94 0.10
N SER A 272 17.25 18.99 0.50
CA SER A 272 16.06 19.25 1.29
C SER A 272 16.39 19.78 2.69
N SER A 273 15.76 20.89 3.06
CA SER A 273 15.79 21.45 4.42
C SER A 273 14.66 20.94 5.30
N SER A 274 13.79 20.04 4.81
CA SER A 274 12.69 19.50 5.61
C SER A 274 13.24 18.65 6.77
N PRO A 275 12.70 18.79 7.99
CA PRO A 275 13.05 17.93 9.10
C PRO A 275 12.78 16.45 8.80
N VAL A 276 13.72 15.57 9.15
CA VAL A 276 13.57 14.12 8.96
C VAL A 276 12.35 13.60 9.72
N GLY A 277 12.11 14.05 10.96
CA GLY A 277 10.92 13.66 11.72
C GLY A 277 9.61 14.02 11.03
N SER A 278 9.54 15.19 10.40
CA SER A 278 8.37 15.60 9.60
C SER A 278 8.13 14.65 8.42
N LEU A 279 9.20 14.21 7.76
CA LEU A 279 9.14 13.25 6.65
C LEU A 279 8.79 11.82 7.14
N LEU A 280 9.21 11.47 8.36
CA LEU A 280 8.89 10.19 8.99
C LEU A 280 7.50 10.14 9.65
N SER A 281 6.72 11.23 9.67
CA SER A 281 5.41 11.27 10.35
C SER A 281 4.35 10.27 9.83
N ARG A 282 4.61 9.57 8.71
CA ARG A 282 3.77 8.46 8.20
C ARG A 282 4.45 7.10 8.23
N ALA A 283 5.68 7.03 8.75
CA ALA A 283 6.35 5.77 9.05
C ALA A 283 5.77 5.15 10.33
N SER A 284 6.09 3.88 10.59
CA SER A 284 5.63 3.21 11.82
C SER A 284 6.18 3.90 13.07
N HIS A 285 5.43 3.85 14.18
CA HIS A 285 5.85 4.43 15.45
C HIS A 285 7.19 3.88 15.93
N HIS A 286 7.44 2.58 15.69
CA HIS A 286 8.72 1.94 16.01
C HIS A 286 9.89 2.59 15.28
N GLN A 287 9.74 2.88 13.98
CA GLN A 287 10.82 3.51 13.22
C GLN A 287 11.07 4.96 13.64
N GLN A 288 10.00 5.72 13.92
CA GLN A 288 10.11 7.07 14.47
C GLN A 288 10.85 7.07 15.81
N ALA A 289 10.47 6.17 16.72
CA ALA A 289 11.12 6.02 18.03
C ALA A 289 12.59 5.60 17.91
N ARG A 290 12.92 4.66 17.01
CA ARG A 290 14.32 4.26 16.78
C ARG A 290 15.18 5.40 16.24
N TYR A 291 14.63 6.19 15.31
CA TYR A 291 15.30 7.36 14.78
C TYR A 291 15.58 8.37 15.91
N GLU A 292 14.56 8.74 16.69
CA GLU A 292 14.71 9.70 17.79
C GLU A 292 15.66 9.18 18.87
N ALA A 293 15.61 7.89 19.22
CA ALA A 293 16.53 7.28 20.18
C ALA A 293 17.99 7.30 19.70
N ARG A 294 18.24 7.15 18.38
CA ARG A 294 19.60 7.11 17.82
C ARG A 294 20.22 8.49 17.60
N PHE A 295 19.40 9.47 17.22
CA PHE A 295 19.88 10.79 16.79
C PHE A 295 19.46 11.93 17.73
N GLY A 296 18.62 11.66 18.74
CA GLY A 296 18.28 12.58 19.83
C GLY A 296 17.34 13.72 19.47
N THR A 297 16.93 13.87 18.21
CA THR A 297 16.04 14.95 17.75
C THR A 297 15.36 14.62 16.42
N THR A 298 14.13 15.12 16.23
CA THR A 298 13.34 15.04 14.99
C THR A 298 13.64 16.13 13.98
N GLU A 299 14.39 17.15 14.40
CA GLU A 299 14.52 18.43 13.68
C GLU A 299 15.72 18.51 12.73
N ILE A 300 16.51 17.44 12.61
CA ILE A 300 17.64 17.39 11.67
C ILE A 300 17.09 17.58 10.25
N ALA A 301 17.62 18.56 9.52
CA ALA A 301 17.25 18.74 8.12
C ALA A 301 17.77 17.56 7.29
N LEU A 302 16.98 17.09 6.33
CA LEU A 302 17.32 15.89 5.56
C LEU A 302 18.72 15.95 4.91
N ARG A 303 19.11 17.09 4.33
CA ARG A 303 20.45 17.28 3.74
C ARG A 303 21.58 17.13 4.75
N ASP A 304 21.37 17.59 5.98
CA ASP A 304 22.35 17.56 7.05
C ASP A 304 22.43 16.12 7.58
N PHE A 305 21.27 15.44 7.73
CA PHE A 305 21.21 14.01 8.05
C PHE A 305 21.97 13.15 7.04
N VAL A 306 21.79 13.39 5.74
CA VAL A 306 22.51 12.68 4.67
C VAL A 306 24.02 12.88 4.80
N THR A 307 24.47 14.09 5.10
CA THR A 307 25.90 14.43 5.16
C THR A 307 26.57 13.97 6.45
N GLU A 308 25.87 14.03 7.59
CA GLU A 308 26.44 13.80 8.91
C GLU A 308 26.18 12.39 9.46
N HIS A 309 25.06 11.78 9.07
CA HIS A 309 24.60 10.51 9.65
C HIS A 309 24.43 9.39 8.63
N ALA A 310 24.19 9.74 7.36
CA ALA A 310 23.96 8.78 6.28
C ALA A 310 25.07 8.78 5.19
N ALA A 311 26.21 9.44 5.43
CA ALA A 311 27.28 9.59 4.44
C ALA A 311 27.94 8.26 4.00
N HIS A 312 27.80 7.22 4.80
CA HIS A 312 28.29 5.87 4.50
C HIS A 312 27.36 5.10 3.54
N ILE A 313 26.15 5.60 3.28
CA ILE A 313 25.17 5.00 2.36
C ILE A 313 25.47 5.45 0.94
N ARG A 314 25.59 4.51 0.01
CA ARG A 314 25.78 4.83 -1.40
C ARG A 314 24.44 5.10 -2.08
N LEU A 315 24.21 6.35 -2.45
CA LEU A 315 23.08 6.73 -3.31
C LEU A 315 23.41 6.40 -4.77
N ARG A 316 22.61 5.56 -5.41
CA ARG A 316 22.87 5.03 -6.77
C ARG A 316 21.69 5.26 -7.69
N ASN A 317 21.96 5.57 -8.96
CA ASN A 317 20.92 5.60 -9.98
C ASN A 317 20.79 4.20 -10.60
N ILE A 318 19.57 3.68 -10.68
CA ILE A 318 19.28 2.38 -11.32
C ILE A 318 19.75 2.37 -12.78
N ALA A 319 19.70 3.52 -13.47
CA ALA A 319 20.18 3.64 -14.84
C ALA A 319 21.68 3.33 -15.01
N ASP A 320 22.49 3.46 -13.94
CA ASP A 320 23.92 3.13 -13.99
C ASP A 320 24.14 1.61 -14.14
N ALA A 321 23.25 0.80 -13.55
CA ALA A 321 23.27 -0.66 -13.66
C ALA A 321 22.48 -1.17 -14.87
N LEU A 322 21.46 -0.43 -15.32
CA LEU A 322 20.56 -0.79 -16.41
C LEU A 322 20.49 0.33 -17.47
N PRO A 323 21.61 0.62 -18.18
CA PRO A 323 21.70 1.77 -19.07
C PRO A 323 20.75 1.70 -20.27
N SER A 324 20.40 0.49 -20.74
CA SER A 324 19.43 0.28 -21.81
C SER A 324 18.00 0.68 -21.45
N LEU A 325 17.70 0.87 -20.16
CA LEU A 325 16.39 1.26 -19.65
C LEU A 325 16.38 2.71 -19.15
N ALA A 326 17.47 3.47 -19.31
CA ALA A 326 17.60 4.82 -18.79
C ALA A 326 16.48 5.76 -19.26
N GLU A 327 16.05 5.67 -20.53
CA GLU A 327 14.95 6.48 -21.06
C GLU A 327 13.59 6.16 -20.42
N ALA A 328 13.36 4.89 -20.04
CA ALA A 328 12.12 4.47 -19.36
C ALA A 328 12.04 4.96 -17.90
N PHE A 329 13.14 5.52 -17.39
CA PHE A 329 13.32 6.02 -16.04
C PHE A 329 13.31 7.56 -15.95
N LEU A 330 13.10 8.25 -17.07
CA LEU A 330 13.00 9.72 -17.16
C LEU A 330 11.58 10.23 -16.89
#